data_AF-A0A820EF04-F1
#
_entry.id   AF-A0A820EF04-F1
#
_cell.length_a   1.000
_cell.length_b   1.000
_cell.length_c   1.000
_cell.angle_alpha   90.00
_cell.angle_beta   90.00
_cell.angle_gamma   90.00
#
_symmetry.space_group_name_H-M   'P 1'
#
loop_
_entity.id
_entity.type
_entity.pdbx_description
1 polymer ?
#
loop_
_entity_poly.entity_id
_entity_poly.type
_entity_poly.pdbx_seq_one_letter_code
_entity_poly.pdbx_strand_id
1 'polypeptide(L)'
;MDFMLNTIEYSKSYKNFRNVDETRDVPESHYVCQWWVQQLQGIKIESNSNKSCRVKKKHRDQIRWNNAVLPFRRSVLTRMEIWVESYLEQWINRLSVLENETNRFEILLRFYEEYQSAVLNHCWSVKGPTDPIGYSRFILMSLTIIRVIHEKLCNDPRFERLALHSIDIPNLISLFEFLVLPTCEDMIRARDLYDHFYQLNHKLYPDLLKNIESTDSFGVYSAALSSTMNKSIQRIRAEAEWVKQQKIQEIKNAKEKYARLMKSISDLSCKCDNTTYGDRQICEKCSIQQQAIKHPSEHLRMSVTIQTRKCIGRYF
;
A
#
# COMPACT_ATOMS: atom_id res chain seq x y z
N MET A 1 14.49 -20.00 -15.01
CA MET A 1 13.68 -20.00 -13.78
C MET A 1 14.04 -18.72 -13.06
N ASP A 2 13.49 -17.61 -13.55
CA ASP A 2 13.79 -16.25 -13.09
C ASP A 2 12.50 -15.63 -12.56
N PHE A 3 12.38 -15.59 -11.24
CA PHE A 3 11.39 -14.77 -10.56
C PHE A 3 12.14 -14.10 -9.41
N MET A 4 12.60 -12.88 -9.64
CA MET A 4 12.90 -11.78 -8.70
C MET A 4 13.84 -10.80 -9.42
N LEU A 5 13.30 -9.79 -10.12
CA LEU A 5 14.09 -8.81 -10.88
C LEU A 5 13.89 -7.36 -10.44
N ASN A 6 13.32 -7.10 -9.25
CA ASN A 6 13.26 -5.73 -8.72
C ASN A 6 13.81 -5.69 -7.29
N THR A 7 15.14 -5.58 -7.18
CA THR A 7 15.83 -5.24 -5.93
C THR A 7 16.43 -3.84 -6.10
N ILE A 8 16.02 -2.88 -5.27
CA ILE A 8 16.61 -1.53 -5.27
C ILE A 8 17.70 -1.50 -4.21
N GLU A 9 18.96 -1.45 -4.65
CA GLU A 9 20.12 -1.31 -3.76
C GLU A 9 20.32 0.16 -3.37
N TYR A 10 20.43 0.45 -2.07
CA TYR A 10 20.86 1.75 -1.58
C TYR A 10 22.37 1.78 -1.30
N SER A 11 22.98 2.96 -1.38
CA SER A 11 24.39 3.19 -1.03
C SER A 11 24.67 2.80 0.43
N LYS A 12 25.75 2.04 0.66
CA LYS A 12 26.16 1.46 1.95
C LYS A 12 26.16 2.49 3.08
N SER A 13 25.49 2.17 4.18
CA SER A 13 25.53 2.99 5.40
C SER A 13 26.65 2.53 6.32
N TYR A 14 27.52 3.45 6.74
CA TYR A 14 28.65 3.17 7.62
C TYR A 14 28.19 3.13 9.09
N LYS A 15 28.24 1.96 9.74
CA LYS A 15 27.92 1.80 11.16
C LYS A 15 29.02 1.00 11.86
N ASN A 16 29.48 1.48 13.01
CA ASN A 16 30.50 0.81 13.84
C ASN A 16 31.74 0.32 13.07
N PHE A 17 32.33 1.19 12.24
CA PHE A 17 33.56 0.89 11.49
C PHE A 17 33.47 -0.29 10.51
N ARG A 18 32.27 -0.74 10.16
CA ARG A 18 32.04 -1.74 9.11
C ARG A 18 31.01 -1.22 8.12
N ASN A 19 31.27 -1.47 6.84
CA ASN A 19 30.25 -1.34 5.80
C ASN A 19 29.30 -2.53 5.94
N VAL A 20 28.04 -2.25 6.26
CA VAL A 20 26.98 -3.25 6.32
C VAL A 20 26.02 -2.98 5.17
N ASP A 21 25.78 -3.99 4.34
CA ASP A 21 24.75 -3.94 3.32
C ASP A 21 23.40 -4.06 4.04
N GLU A 22 22.71 -2.93 4.22
CA GLU A 22 21.36 -2.89 4.80
C GLU A 22 20.32 -3.04 3.69
N THR A 23 19.71 -4.22 3.59
CA THR A 23 18.41 -4.39 2.95
C THR A 23 17.32 -3.98 3.94
N ARG A 24 16.52 -2.97 3.59
CA ARG A 24 15.36 -2.56 4.38
C ARG A 24 14.10 -2.73 3.55
N ASP A 25 13.18 -3.55 4.04
CA ASP A 25 11.82 -3.57 3.56
C ASP A 25 11.06 -2.42 4.25
N VAL A 26 10.58 -1.46 3.46
CA VAL A 26 9.70 -0.39 3.95
C VAL A 26 8.27 -0.88 3.78
N PRO A 27 7.46 -1.01 4.85
CA PRO A 27 6.05 -1.28 4.68
C PRO A 27 5.39 0.01 4.17
N GLU A 28 5.16 0.08 2.87
CA GLU A 28 4.23 1.04 2.29
C GLU A 28 2.83 0.77 2.86
N SER A 29 2.06 1.83 3.12
CA SER A 29 0.63 1.74 3.49
C SER A 29 -0.16 0.87 2.50
N HIS A 30 0.29 0.78 1.25
CA HIS A 30 -0.23 -0.12 0.23
C HIS A 30 -0.26 -1.60 0.67
N TYR A 31 0.67 -2.09 1.50
CA TYR A 31 0.69 -3.48 1.96
C TYR A 31 -0.41 -3.79 2.98
N VAL A 32 -0.76 -2.84 3.86
CA VAL A 32 -1.90 -3.01 4.78
C VAL A 32 -3.20 -3.09 3.98
N CYS A 33 -3.34 -2.26 2.95
CA CYS A 33 -4.52 -2.23 2.08
C CYS A 33 -4.61 -3.46 1.16
N GLN A 34 -3.49 -3.87 0.56
CA GLN A 34 -3.38 -5.05 -0.30
C GLN A 34 -3.60 -6.34 0.51
N TRP A 35 -3.21 -6.36 1.79
CA TRP A 35 -3.55 -7.42 2.73
C TRP A 35 -5.07 -7.54 2.92
N TRP A 36 -5.79 -6.44 3.14
CA TRP A 36 -7.27 -6.48 3.28
C TRP A 36 -7.94 -7.07 2.02
N VAL A 37 -7.44 -6.73 0.84
CA VAL A 37 -7.95 -7.22 -0.44
C VAL A 37 -7.59 -8.70 -0.69
N GLN A 38 -6.36 -9.12 -0.39
CA GLN A 38 -5.91 -10.51 -0.59
C GLN A 38 -6.61 -11.50 0.33
N GLN A 39 -6.97 -11.11 1.57
CA GLN A 39 -7.66 -11.99 2.51
C GLN A 39 -9.11 -12.34 2.10
N LEU A 40 -9.70 -11.54 1.22
CA LEU A 40 -11.11 -11.69 0.82
C LEU A 40 -11.30 -12.15 -0.62
N GLN A 41 -10.24 -12.13 -1.45
CA GLN A 41 -10.30 -12.56 -2.86
C GLN A 41 -10.57 -14.07 -3.04
N GLY A 42 -10.53 -14.88 -1.97
CA GLY A 42 -10.83 -16.32 -2.00
C GLY A 42 -12.25 -16.73 -1.62
N ILE A 43 -13.08 -15.82 -1.11
CA ILE A 43 -14.45 -16.14 -0.68
C ILE A 43 -15.36 -16.16 -1.92
N LYS A 44 -15.39 -17.30 -2.62
CA LYS A 44 -16.39 -17.54 -3.66
C LYS A 44 -17.73 -17.82 -2.99
N ILE A 45 -18.63 -16.84 -3.01
CA ILE A 45 -20.03 -17.03 -2.66
C ILE A 45 -20.66 -17.84 -3.81
N GLU A 46 -20.74 -19.16 -3.67
CA GLU A 46 -21.50 -19.99 -4.61
C GLU A 46 -22.99 -19.68 -4.43
N SER A 47 -23.54 -18.82 -5.29
CA SER A 47 -24.93 -18.34 -5.25
C SER A 47 -25.96 -19.39 -5.69
N ASN A 48 -25.60 -20.66 -5.84
CA ASN A 48 -26.48 -21.72 -6.32
C ASN A 48 -26.52 -22.92 -5.38
N SER A 49 -27.29 -22.84 -4.30
CA SER A 49 -27.78 -24.07 -3.64
C SER A 49 -29.26 -23.96 -3.27
N ASN A 50 -30.11 -24.52 -4.14
CA ASN A 50 -31.54 -24.76 -3.87
C ASN A 50 -31.77 -25.91 -2.86
N LYS A 51 -30.81 -26.20 -1.97
CA LYS A 51 -30.94 -27.29 -1.01
C LYS A 51 -31.34 -26.74 0.35
N SER A 52 -32.61 -26.90 0.72
CA SER A 52 -33.09 -26.61 2.07
C SER A 52 -32.30 -27.46 3.07
N CYS A 53 -31.39 -26.85 3.83
CA CYS A 53 -30.71 -27.52 4.92
C CYS A 53 -31.71 -27.72 6.08
N ARG A 54 -32.18 -28.96 6.29
CA ARG A 54 -32.96 -29.30 7.47
C ARG A 54 -32.01 -29.62 8.63
N VAL A 55 -31.88 -28.69 9.56
CA VAL A 55 -31.14 -28.90 10.81
C VAL A 55 -31.96 -29.82 11.73
N LYS A 56 -31.54 -31.08 11.90
CA LYS A 56 -32.07 -31.95 12.96
C LYS A 56 -31.21 -31.79 14.22
N LYS A 57 -31.76 -31.15 15.25
CA LYS A 57 -31.15 -31.07 16.58
C LYS A 57 -31.13 -32.47 17.21
N LYS A 58 -29.94 -33.04 17.45
CA LYS A 58 -29.82 -34.27 18.26
C LYS A 58 -30.13 -33.90 19.71
N HIS A 59 -31.23 -34.42 20.25
CA HIS A 59 -31.71 -34.15 21.61
C HIS A 59 -30.81 -34.72 22.74
N ARG A 60 -29.69 -35.38 22.40
CA ARG A 60 -28.80 -36.06 23.37
C ARG A 60 -27.78 -35.15 24.07
N ASP A 61 -27.63 -33.90 23.64
CA ASP A 61 -26.64 -32.98 24.22
C ASP A 61 -27.18 -32.11 25.38
N GLN A 62 -28.44 -32.31 25.79
CA GLN A 62 -28.95 -31.77 27.05
C GLN A 62 -28.75 -32.77 28.20
N ILE A 63 -27.50 -33.09 28.53
CA ILE A 63 -27.20 -33.57 29.88
C ILE A 63 -26.54 -32.42 30.62
N ARG A 64 -27.33 -31.69 31.40
CA ARG A 64 -26.82 -30.75 32.41
C ARG A 64 -26.22 -31.60 33.53
N TRP A 65 -24.92 -31.86 33.47
CA TRP A 65 -24.18 -32.43 34.59
C TRP A 65 -23.93 -31.31 35.60
N ASN A 66 -24.69 -31.28 36.69
CA ASN A 66 -24.55 -30.26 37.74
C ASN A 66 -23.21 -30.35 38.51
N ASN A 67 -22.35 -31.34 38.23
CA ASN A 67 -21.07 -31.58 38.91
C ASN A 67 -19.95 -32.02 37.93
N ALA A 68 -19.80 -31.38 36.78
CA ALA A 68 -18.65 -31.65 35.91
C ALA A 68 -17.38 -30.98 36.49
N VAL A 69 -16.57 -31.74 37.24
CA VAL A 69 -15.32 -31.29 37.89
C VAL A 69 -14.15 -31.14 36.90
N LEU A 70 -14.35 -31.51 35.63
CA LEU A 70 -13.34 -31.34 34.58
C LEU A 70 -13.80 -30.26 33.60
N PRO A 71 -12.98 -29.24 33.30
CA PRO A 71 -13.35 -28.25 32.31
C PRO A 71 -13.57 -29.01 31.00
N PHE A 72 -14.77 -28.83 30.41
CA PHE A 72 -15.09 -29.29 29.06
C PHE A 72 -13.85 -29.09 28.19
N ARG A 73 -13.42 -30.13 27.46
CA ARG A 73 -12.34 -29.99 26.46
C ARG A 73 -12.76 -28.83 25.56
N ARG A 74 -12.17 -27.65 25.80
CA ARG A 74 -12.47 -26.45 25.04
C ARG A 74 -12.20 -26.79 23.60
N SER A 75 -13.13 -26.46 22.72
CA SER A 75 -12.91 -26.64 21.29
C SER A 75 -11.60 -25.96 20.89
N VAL A 76 -10.91 -26.46 19.87
CA VAL A 76 -9.67 -25.85 19.38
C VAL A 76 -9.89 -24.36 19.09
N LEU A 77 -11.05 -24.02 18.54
CA LEU A 77 -11.48 -22.64 18.31
C LEU A 77 -11.56 -21.83 19.60
N THR A 78 -12.25 -22.31 20.63
CA THR A 78 -12.34 -21.60 21.92
C THR A 78 -10.95 -21.32 22.52
N ARG A 79 -9.99 -22.23 22.35
CA ARG A 79 -8.60 -21.99 22.80
C ARG A 79 -7.92 -20.89 21.98
N MET A 80 -8.14 -20.88 20.67
CA MET A 80 -7.65 -19.81 19.80
C MET A 80 -8.28 -18.47 20.13
N GLU A 81 -9.58 -18.45 20.46
CA GLU A 81 -10.28 -17.21 20.84
C GLU A 81 -9.70 -16.61 22.12
N ILE A 82 -9.51 -17.41 23.17
CA ILE A 82 -8.89 -16.95 24.41
C ILE A 82 -7.45 -16.46 24.17
N TRP A 83 -6.72 -17.15 23.29
CA TRP A 83 -5.37 -16.73 22.91
C TRP A 83 -5.38 -15.37 22.21
N VAL A 84 -6.31 -15.15 21.27
CA VAL A 84 -6.51 -13.87 20.60
C VAL A 84 -6.88 -12.77 21.58
N GLU A 85 -7.85 -13.00 22.46
CA GLU A 85 -8.28 -12.03 23.47
C GLU A 85 -7.10 -11.64 24.38
N SER A 86 -6.38 -12.64 24.91
CA SER A 86 -5.22 -12.43 25.79
C SER A 86 -4.11 -11.66 25.08
N TYR A 87 -3.89 -11.94 23.79
CA TYR A 87 -2.87 -11.29 22.99
C TYR A 87 -3.25 -9.84 22.68
N LEU A 88 -4.49 -9.59 22.24
CA LEU A 88 -5.00 -8.25 21.97
C LEU A 88 -4.98 -7.38 23.21
N GLU A 89 -5.38 -7.92 24.37
CA GLU A 89 -5.32 -7.19 25.64
C GLU A 89 -3.88 -6.78 25.98
N GLN A 90 -2.92 -7.71 25.88
CA GLN A 90 -1.50 -7.40 26.06
C GLN A 90 -0.99 -6.36 25.06
N TRP A 91 -1.38 -6.49 23.80
CA TRP A 91 -0.99 -5.56 22.74
C TRP A 91 -1.58 -4.16 22.96
N ILE A 92 -2.84 -4.06 23.42
CA ILE A 92 -3.51 -2.80 23.75
C ILE A 92 -2.84 -2.11 24.94
N ASN A 93 -2.47 -2.89 25.95
CA ASN A 93 -1.92 -2.42 27.23
C ASN A 93 -0.40 -2.18 27.20
N ARG A 94 0.30 -2.61 26.15
CA ARG A 94 1.72 -2.30 25.95
C ARG A 94 1.90 -0.79 25.82
N LEU A 95 2.46 -0.16 26.86
CA LEU A 95 2.79 1.26 26.89
C LEU A 95 3.81 1.57 25.79
N SER A 96 3.51 2.61 24.98
CA SER A 96 4.27 3.03 23.79
C SER A 96 5.66 3.63 24.08
N VAL A 97 6.21 3.45 25.28
CA VAL A 97 7.23 4.35 25.82
C VAL A 97 8.65 4.00 25.35
N LEU A 98 8.92 2.82 24.77
CA LEU A 98 10.29 2.45 24.38
C LEU A 98 10.47 1.55 23.15
N GLU A 99 9.43 0.95 22.58
CA GLU A 99 9.59 0.05 21.44
C GLU A 99 9.43 0.78 20.10
N ASN A 100 10.24 0.39 19.10
CA ASN A 100 10.13 0.85 17.72
C ASN A 100 8.70 0.59 17.20
N GLU A 101 7.93 1.65 16.97
CA GLU A 101 6.49 1.56 16.66
C GLU A 101 6.20 0.68 15.44
N THR A 102 7.12 0.62 14.49
CA THR A 102 7.05 -0.26 13.31
C THR A 102 6.96 -1.74 13.70
N ASN A 103 7.75 -2.16 14.69
CA ASN A 103 7.79 -3.55 15.17
C ASN A 103 6.45 -3.95 15.80
N ARG A 104 5.72 -2.99 16.41
CA ARG A 104 4.43 -3.29 17.06
C ARG A 104 3.37 -3.80 16.07
N PHE A 105 3.31 -3.22 14.88
CA PHE A 105 2.35 -3.64 13.85
C PHE A 105 2.81 -4.91 13.14
N GLU A 106 4.11 -5.08 12.92
CA GLU A 106 4.68 -6.33 12.38
C GLU A 106 4.39 -7.54 13.30
N ILE A 107 4.52 -7.36 14.62
CA ILE A 107 4.20 -8.41 15.59
C ILE A 107 2.70 -8.75 15.55
N LEU A 108 1.82 -7.75 15.41
CA LEU A 108 0.37 -7.97 15.27
C LEU A 108 0.03 -8.70 13.97
N LEU A 109 0.67 -8.32 12.86
CA LEU A 109 0.50 -8.97 11.56
C LEU A 109 0.90 -10.45 11.62
N ARG A 110 2.11 -10.74 12.12
CA ARG A 110 2.59 -12.11 12.28
C ARG A 110 1.66 -12.94 13.16
N PHE A 111 1.19 -12.35 14.27
CA PHE A 111 0.21 -13.00 15.13
C PHE A 111 -1.07 -13.37 14.38
N TYR A 112 -1.61 -12.46 13.56
CA TYR A 112 -2.82 -12.72 12.79
C TYR A 112 -2.59 -13.80 11.72
N GLU A 113 -1.45 -13.80 11.04
CA GLU A 113 -1.08 -14.84 10.08
C GLU A 113 -0.96 -16.22 10.74
N GLU A 114 -0.36 -16.30 11.93
CA GLU A 114 -0.29 -17.51 12.75
C GLU A 114 -1.69 -17.98 13.16
N TYR A 115 -2.54 -17.06 13.64
CA TYR A 115 -3.94 -17.35 13.97
C TYR A 115 -4.72 -17.89 12.77
N GLN A 116 -4.64 -17.20 11.63
CA GLN A 116 -5.35 -17.58 10.42
C GLN A 116 -4.89 -18.96 9.92
N SER A 117 -3.57 -19.19 9.86
CA SER A 117 -3.01 -20.49 9.49
C SER A 117 -3.52 -21.60 10.41
N ALA A 118 -3.48 -21.37 11.74
CA ALA A 118 -3.91 -22.36 12.71
C ALA A 118 -5.41 -22.69 12.60
N VAL A 119 -6.26 -21.69 12.36
CA VAL A 119 -7.72 -21.89 12.27
C VAL A 119 -8.15 -22.44 10.92
N LEU A 120 -7.58 -21.96 9.80
CA LEU A 120 -7.90 -22.46 8.46
C LEU A 120 -7.48 -23.92 8.29
N ASN A 121 -6.34 -24.34 8.85
CA ASN A 121 -5.94 -25.75 8.87
C ASN A 121 -6.96 -26.66 9.58
N HIS A 122 -7.81 -26.11 10.45
CA HIS A 122 -8.86 -26.84 11.15
C HIS A 122 -10.21 -26.81 10.42
N CYS A 123 -10.58 -25.64 9.90
CA CYS A 123 -11.93 -25.39 9.37
C CYS A 123 -12.03 -25.53 7.85
N TRP A 124 -10.90 -25.64 7.14
CA TRP A 124 -10.83 -25.63 5.69
C TRP A 124 -9.98 -26.79 5.16
N SER A 125 -10.45 -27.41 4.07
CA SER A 125 -9.70 -28.42 3.31
C SER A 125 -9.61 -28.03 1.84
N VAL A 126 -8.84 -28.79 1.05
CA VAL A 126 -8.76 -28.62 -0.41
C VAL A 126 -10.15 -28.68 -1.09
N LYS A 127 -11.12 -29.36 -0.47
CA LYS A 127 -12.49 -29.52 -1.01
C LYS A 127 -13.49 -28.47 -0.47
N GLY A 128 -13.03 -27.48 0.30
CA GLY A 128 -13.87 -26.47 0.94
C GLY A 128 -13.96 -26.62 2.46
N PRO A 129 -14.90 -25.91 3.12
CA PRO A 129 -14.99 -25.87 4.57
C PRO A 129 -15.37 -27.24 5.14
N THR A 130 -14.52 -27.77 6.02
CA THR A 130 -14.76 -29.02 6.75
C THR A 130 -15.66 -28.80 7.96
N ASP A 131 -15.65 -27.58 8.49
CA ASP A 131 -16.47 -27.14 9.61
C ASP A 131 -17.08 -25.76 9.32
N PRO A 132 -18.30 -25.69 8.75
CA PRO A 132 -18.97 -24.42 8.44
C PRO A 132 -19.23 -23.54 9.68
N ILE A 133 -19.46 -24.15 10.84
CA ILE A 133 -19.65 -23.43 12.11
C ILE A 133 -18.30 -22.84 12.53
N GLY A 134 -17.25 -23.64 12.49
CA GLY A 134 -15.89 -23.19 12.80
C GLY A 134 -15.42 -22.07 11.88
N TYR A 135 -15.74 -22.15 10.59
CA TYR A 135 -15.44 -21.10 9.62
C TYR A 135 -16.23 -19.82 9.88
N SER A 136 -17.50 -19.92 10.29
CA SER A 136 -18.30 -18.75 10.68
C SER A 136 -17.72 -18.05 11.91
N ARG A 137 -17.26 -18.83 12.90
CA ARG A 137 -16.57 -18.29 14.09
C ARG A 137 -15.22 -17.67 13.78
N PHE A 138 -14.46 -18.27 12.88
CA PHE A 138 -13.24 -17.68 12.34
C PHE A 138 -13.50 -16.28 11.77
N ILE A 139 -14.52 -16.15 10.91
CA ILE A 139 -14.92 -14.84 10.36
C ILE A 139 -15.29 -13.86 11.47
N LEU A 140 -16.16 -14.25 12.41
CA LEU A 140 -16.55 -13.37 13.52
C LEU A 140 -15.34 -12.91 14.35
N MET A 141 -14.38 -13.81 14.59
CA MET A 141 -13.18 -13.47 15.34
C MET A 141 -12.25 -12.55 14.55
N SER A 142 -12.02 -12.81 13.26
CA SER A 142 -11.27 -11.90 12.38
C SER A 142 -11.87 -10.50 12.35
N LEU A 143 -13.20 -10.39 12.24
CA LEU A 143 -13.92 -9.11 12.28
C LEU A 143 -13.82 -8.43 13.65
N THR A 144 -13.80 -9.21 14.74
CA THR A 144 -13.57 -8.68 16.10
C THR A 144 -12.17 -8.12 16.25
N ILE A 145 -11.14 -8.83 15.76
CA ILE A 145 -9.76 -8.35 15.74
C ILE A 145 -9.68 -7.01 15.00
N ILE A 146 -10.27 -6.93 13.80
CA ILE A 146 -10.30 -5.70 12.99
C ILE A 146 -10.99 -4.56 13.74
N ARG A 147 -12.17 -4.81 14.33
CA ARG A 147 -12.90 -3.82 15.14
C ARG A 147 -12.03 -3.28 16.29
N VAL A 148 -11.39 -4.17 17.06
CA VAL A 148 -10.56 -3.78 18.21
C VAL A 148 -9.36 -2.95 17.78
N ILE A 149 -8.69 -3.33 16.68
CA ILE A 149 -7.58 -2.55 16.11
C ILE A 149 -8.08 -1.17 15.68
N HIS A 150 -9.20 -1.13 14.97
CA HIS A 150 -9.80 0.11 14.49
C HIS A 150 -10.17 1.06 15.64
N GLU A 151 -10.86 0.56 16.67
CA GLU A 151 -11.21 1.34 17.87
C GLU A 151 -9.95 1.84 18.59
N LYS A 152 -8.91 1.01 18.71
CA LYS A 152 -7.64 1.42 19.33
C LYS A 152 -6.94 2.52 18.54
N LEU A 153 -6.90 2.40 17.22
CA LEU A 153 -6.32 3.42 16.34
C LEU A 153 -7.12 4.72 16.41
N CYS A 154 -8.45 4.66 16.37
CA CYS A 154 -9.29 5.86 16.48
C CYS A 154 -9.08 6.63 17.81
N ASN A 155 -8.73 5.94 18.89
CA ASN A 155 -8.44 6.55 20.18
C ASN A 155 -7.01 7.14 20.28
N ASP A 156 -6.13 6.87 19.32
CA ASP A 156 -4.79 7.45 19.26
C ASP A 156 -4.86 8.83 18.58
N PRO A 157 -4.38 9.91 19.22
CA PRO A 157 -4.45 11.27 18.67
C PRO A 157 -3.82 11.40 17.28
N ARG A 158 -2.85 10.55 16.92
CA ARG A 158 -2.21 10.57 15.60
C ARG A 158 -3.13 10.09 14.48
N PHE A 159 -4.13 9.30 14.82
CA PHE A 159 -5.08 8.67 13.90
C PHE A 159 -6.52 9.15 14.15
N GLU A 160 -6.72 10.30 14.81
CA GLU A 160 -8.05 10.84 15.14
C GLU A 160 -9.00 10.88 13.93
N ARG A 161 -8.47 11.21 12.74
CA ARG A 161 -9.28 11.29 11.50
C ARG A 161 -9.76 9.92 11.02
N LEU A 162 -9.14 8.82 11.43
CA LEU A 162 -9.55 7.46 11.06
C LEU A 162 -11.02 7.21 11.41
N ALA A 163 -11.48 7.72 12.55
CA ALA A 163 -12.87 7.59 13.01
C ALA A 163 -13.92 8.24 12.08
N LEU A 164 -13.46 9.11 11.18
CA LEU A 164 -14.28 9.84 10.21
C LEU A 164 -14.24 9.21 8.81
N HIS A 165 -13.26 8.34 8.53
CA HIS A 165 -13.14 7.64 7.25
C HIS A 165 -14.08 6.45 7.17
N SER A 166 -14.63 6.24 5.99
CA SER A 166 -15.31 4.99 5.69
C SER A 166 -14.29 3.87 5.49
N ILE A 167 -14.71 2.64 5.82
CA ILE A 167 -13.94 1.42 5.60
C ILE A 167 -14.85 0.44 4.89
N ASP A 168 -15.00 0.62 3.59
CA ASP A 168 -15.80 -0.23 2.73
C ASP A 168 -15.04 -1.48 2.33
N ILE A 169 -15.22 -2.53 3.13
CA ILE A 169 -14.82 -3.88 2.76
C ILE A 169 -15.86 -4.46 1.79
N PRO A 170 -15.49 -4.77 0.53
CA PRO A 170 -16.44 -5.29 -0.44
C PRO A 170 -17.14 -6.56 0.06
N ASN A 171 -18.46 -6.61 -0.09
CA ASN A 171 -19.31 -7.75 0.28
C ASN A 171 -19.28 -8.15 1.77
N LEU A 172 -18.68 -7.34 2.65
CA LEU A 172 -18.62 -7.67 4.07
C LEU A 172 -20.02 -7.76 4.70
N ILE A 173 -20.89 -6.80 4.39
CA ILE A 173 -22.24 -6.76 4.94
C ILE A 173 -23.05 -7.99 4.49
N SER A 174 -22.93 -8.38 3.22
CA SER A 174 -23.56 -9.60 2.69
C SER A 174 -22.98 -10.88 3.30
N LEU A 175 -21.72 -10.88 3.78
CA LEU A 175 -21.10 -12.06 4.39
C LEU A 175 -21.89 -12.56 5.61
N PHE A 176 -22.50 -11.65 6.37
CA PHE A 176 -23.29 -11.99 7.57
C PHE A 176 -24.50 -12.87 7.26
N GLU A 177 -25.04 -12.81 6.04
CA GLU A 177 -26.18 -13.63 5.61
C GLU A 177 -25.81 -15.13 5.47
N PHE A 178 -24.51 -15.42 5.31
CA PHE A 178 -24.00 -16.77 5.09
C PHE A 178 -23.42 -17.43 6.35
N LEU A 179 -23.43 -16.72 7.49
CA LEU A 179 -22.86 -17.24 8.74
C LEU A 179 -23.76 -18.31 9.37
N VAL A 180 -23.15 -19.42 9.78
CA VAL A 180 -23.80 -20.49 10.52
C VAL A 180 -23.52 -20.32 12.02
N LEU A 181 -24.48 -19.71 12.74
CA LEU A 181 -24.33 -19.28 14.13
C LEU A 181 -25.23 -20.12 15.06
N PRO A 182 -24.72 -21.21 15.68
CA PRO A 182 -25.55 -22.12 16.47
C PRO A 182 -25.89 -21.61 17.88
N THR A 183 -25.18 -20.59 18.39
CA THR A 183 -25.38 -20.06 19.74
C THR A 183 -25.94 -18.64 19.71
N CYS A 184 -26.65 -18.28 20.78
CA CYS A 184 -27.16 -16.91 20.96
C CYS A 184 -26.02 -15.90 21.05
N GLU A 185 -24.94 -16.24 21.75
CA GLU A 185 -23.75 -15.40 21.89
C GLU A 185 -23.12 -15.07 20.53
N ASP A 186 -22.99 -16.07 19.64
CA ASP A 186 -22.45 -15.87 18.30
C ASP A 186 -23.35 -14.94 17.46
N MET A 187 -24.68 -15.03 17.61
CA MET A 187 -25.64 -14.15 16.94
C MET A 187 -25.59 -12.71 17.45
N ILE A 188 -25.48 -12.51 18.77
CA ILE A 188 -25.31 -11.19 19.38
C ILE A 188 -24.02 -10.55 18.86
N ARG A 189 -22.91 -11.30 18.92
CA ARG A 189 -21.61 -10.86 18.41
C ARG A 189 -21.67 -10.49 16.93
N ALA A 190 -22.32 -11.31 16.11
CA ALA A 190 -22.50 -11.03 14.70
C ALA A 190 -23.31 -9.74 14.47
N ARG A 191 -24.37 -9.52 15.26
CA ARG A 191 -25.15 -8.28 15.18
C ARG A 191 -24.32 -7.05 15.53
N ASP A 192 -23.56 -7.11 16.63
CA ASP A 192 -22.71 -6.01 17.06
C ASP A 192 -21.65 -5.66 16.02
N LEU A 193 -21.04 -6.68 15.41
CA LEU A 193 -20.06 -6.49 14.32
C LEU A 193 -20.73 -5.93 13.07
N TYR A 194 -21.89 -6.45 12.68
CA TYR A 194 -22.65 -5.92 11.56
C TYR A 194 -22.94 -4.44 11.75
N ASP A 195 -23.49 -4.04 12.91
CA ASP A 195 -23.83 -2.65 13.19
C ASP A 195 -22.59 -1.76 13.19
N HIS A 196 -21.45 -2.24 13.72
CA HIS A 196 -20.18 -1.54 13.69
C HIS A 196 -19.71 -1.26 12.25
N PHE A 197 -19.58 -2.30 11.42
CA PHE A 197 -19.09 -2.15 10.04
C PHE A 197 -20.09 -1.43 9.14
N TYR A 198 -21.40 -1.61 9.38
CA TYR A 198 -22.42 -0.84 8.68
C TYR A 198 -22.25 0.67 8.94
N GLN A 199 -22.03 1.07 10.20
CA GLN A 199 -21.77 2.47 10.53
C GLN A 199 -20.48 3.01 9.90
N LEU A 200 -19.43 2.18 9.79
CA LEU A 200 -18.19 2.56 9.12
C LEU A 200 -18.38 2.77 7.62
N ASN A 201 -19.16 1.93 6.94
CA ASN A 201 -19.42 2.08 5.51
C ASN A 201 -20.15 3.38 5.15
N HIS A 202 -20.85 4.01 6.10
CA HIS A 202 -21.66 5.21 5.89
C HIS A 202 -21.02 6.49 6.44
N LYS A 203 -19.71 6.48 6.70
CA LYS A 203 -18.98 7.67 7.14
C LYS A 203 -18.78 8.68 6.00
N LEU A 204 -18.59 9.95 6.38
CA LEU A 204 -18.52 11.08 5.45
C LEU A 204 -17.29 11.06 4.55
N TYR A 205 -16.14 10.65 5.08
CA TYR A 205 -14.90 10.67 4.30
C TYR A 205 -14.75 9.40 3.47
N PRO A 206 -14.17 9.52 2.25
CA PRO A 206 -14.03 8.40 1.34
C PRO A 206 -13.19 7.28 1.96
N ASP A 207 -13.45 6.09 1.44
CA ASP A 207 -12.76 4.88 1.87
C ASP A 207 -11.24 5.04 1.76
N LEU A 208 -10.53 4.57 2.79
CA LEU A 208 -9.08 4.68 2.91
C LEU A 208 -8.34 4.09 1.69
N LEU A 209 -8.94 3.09 1.04
CA LEU A 209 -8.32 2.26 0.01
C LEU A 209 -8.81 2.62 -1.41
N LYS A 210 -10.04 3.11 -1.55
CA LYS A 210 -10.65 3.33 -2.88
C LYS A 210 -10.05 4.49 -3.66
N ASN A 211 -9.54 5.52 -3.00
CA ASN A 211 -9.11 6.73 -3.70
C ASN A 211 -7.86 7.36 -3.08
N ILE A 212 -6.74 6.65 -3.21
CA ILE A 212 -5.42 7.09 -2.73
C ILE A 212 -4.99 8.40 -3.43
N GLU A 213 -5.43 8.60 -4.68
CA GLU A 213 -5.11 9.79 -5.48
C GLU A 213 -5.93 11.04 -5.09
N SER A 214 -7.01 10.88 -4.32
CA SER A 214 -7.83 12.01 -3.87
C SER A 214 -7.03 12.94 -2.95
N THR A 215 -7.25 14.24 -3.13
CA THR A 215 -6.75 15.28 -2.20
C THR A 215 -7.30 15.12 -0.79
N ASP A 216 -8.46 14.45 -0.66
CA ASP A 216 -9.10 14.17 0.63
C ASP A 216 -8.72 12.81 1.22
N SER A 217 -7.84 12.06 0.55
CA SER A 217 -7.39 10.77 1.04
C SER A 217 -6.70 10.89 2.41
N PHE A 218 -6.80 9.83 3.20
CA PHE A 218 -6.16 9.77 4.52
C PHE A 218 -4.64 10.01 4.42
N GLY A 219 -3.99 9.44 3.41
CA GLY A 219 -2.55 9.60 3.19
C GLY A 219 -2.14 11.05 2.92
N VAL A 220 -2.88 11.77 2.07
CA VAL A 220 -2.60 13.18 1.76
C VAL A 220 -2.78 14.05 3.01
N TYR A 221 -3.84 13.84 3.78
CA TYR A 221 -4.06 14.60 5.01
C TYR A 221 -3.05 14.29 6.11
N SER A 222 -2.74 13.01 6.32
CA SER A 222 -1.73 12.58 7.30
C SER A 222 -0.35 13.18 6.95
N ALA A 223 0.02 13.16 5.67
CA ALA A 223 1.24 13.80 5.19
C ALA A 223 1.24 15.31 5.42
N ALA A 224 0.09 15.98 5.26
CA ALA A 224 -0.06 17.41 5.49
C ALA A 224 0.08 17.81 6.97
N LEU A 225 -0.21 16.91 7.92
CA LEU A 225 0.03 17.16 9.35
C LEU A 225 1.46 16.84 9.78
N SER A 226 2.13 15.91 9.09
CA SER A 226 3.50 15.53 9.43
C SER A 226 4.50 16.62 9.06
N SER A 227 5.10 17.26 10.07
CA SER A 227 6.13 18.29 9.86
C SER A 227 7.34 17.75 9.07
N THR A 228 7.69 16.49 9.28
CA THR A 228 8.78 15.80 8.57
C THR A 228 8.43 15.59 7.10
N MET A 229 7.22 15.11 6.79
CA MET A 229 6.79 14.90 5.40
C MET A 229 6.64 16.23 4.67
N ASN A 230 6.08 17.25 5.32
CA ASN A 230 6.02 18.60 4.76
C ASN A 230 7.40 19.17 4.43
N LYS A 231 8.39 19.00 5.31
CA LYS A 231 9.79 19.39 5.03
C LYS A 231 10.36 18.66 3.82
N SER A 232 10.03 17.38 3.64
CA SER A 232 10.45 16.61 2.46
C SER A 232 9.75 17.10 1.19
N ILE A 233 8.45 17.35 1.24
CA ILE A 233 7.68 17.92 0.12
C ILE A 233 8.24 19.29 -0.29
N GLN A 234 8.55 20.16 0.68
CA GLN A 234 9.17 21.46 0.43
C GLN A 234 10.55 21.33 -0.24
N ARG A 235 11.38 20.38 0.22
CA ARG A 235 12.68 20.09 -0.42
C ARG A 235 12.52 19.62 -1.87
N ILE A 236 11.59 18.69 -2.12
CA ILE A 236 11.30 18.20 -3.48
C ILE A 236 10.84 19.36 -4.38
N ARG A 237 9.95 20.23 -3.88
CA ARG A 237 9.49 21.41 -4.62
C ARG A 237 10.62 22.41 -4.91
N ALA A 238 11.47 22.66 -3.92
CA ALA A 238 12.62 23.55 -4.08
C ALA A 238 13.64 23.00 -5.08
N GLU A 239 13.92 21.70 -5.03
CA GLU A 239 14.79 21.01 -5.99
C GLU A 239 14.19 21.04 -7.41
N ALA A 240 12.90 20.74 -7.55
CA ALA A 240 12.22 20.79 -8.83
C ALA A 240 12.25 22.20 -9.46
N GLU A 241 12.00 23.24 -8.66
CA GLU A 241 12.07 24.63 -9.13
C GLU A 241 13.52 25.01 -9.46
N TRP A 242 14.51 24.61 -8.67
CA TRP A 242 15.91 24.84 -8.97
C TRP A 242 16.34 24.18 -10.30
N VAL A 243 15.96 22.91 -10.54
CA VAL A 243 16.23 22.20 -11.80
C VAL A 243 15.57 22.91 -12.98
N LYS A 244 14.34 23.39 -12.80
CA LYS A 244 13.62 24.16 -13.81
C LYS A 244 14.34 25.47 -14.15
N GLN A 245 14.80 26.22 -13.15
CA GLN A 245 15.56 27.46 -13.37
C GLN A 245 16.90 27.21 -14.06
N GLN A 246 17.62 26.15 -13.69
CA GLN A 246 18.83 25.72 -14.40
C GLN A 246 18.56 25.43 -15.87
N LYS A 247 17.46 24.73 -16.18
CA LYS A 247 17.08 24.43 -17.57
C LYS A 247 16.67 25.68 -18.36
N ILE A 248 15.98 26.63 -17.72
CA ILE A 248 15.67 27.92 -18.34
C ILE A 248 16.97 28.67 -18.69
N GLN A 249 17.94 28.69 -17.78
CA GLN A 249 19.22 29.35 -18.01
C GLN A 249 20.05 28.64 -19.10
N GLU A 250 20.07 27.31 -19.12
CA GLU A 250 20.70 26.53 -20.21
C GLU A 250 20.10 26.90 -21.58
N ILE A 251 18.76 26.95 -21.68
CA ILE A 251 18.05 27.33 -22.91
C ILE A 251 18.41 28.77 -23.32
N LYS A 252 18.47 29.70 -22.35
CA LYS A 252 18.85 31.09 -22.61
C LYS A 252 20.28 31.18 -23.17
N ASN A 253 21.23 30.52 -22.52
CA ASN A 253 22.64 30.48 -22.95
C ASN A 253 22.76 29.86 -24.36
N ALA A 254 22.01 28.80 -24.66
CA ALA A 254 21.98 28.17 -25.98
C ALA A 254 21.43 29.12 -27.05
N LYS A 255 20.35 29.87 -26.76
CA LYS A 255 19.80 30.89 -27.66
C LYS A 255 20.80 32.01 -27.95
N GLU A 256 21.49 32.51 -26.93
CA GLU A 256 22.51 33.54 -27.08
C GLU A 256 23.72 33.05 -27.89
N LYS A 257 24.14 31.79 -27.69
CA LYS A 257 25.20 31.17 -28.50
C LYS A 257 24.78 31.04 -29.96
N TYR A 258 23.56 30.57 -30.22
CA TYR A 258 23.02 30.47 -31.58
C TYR A 258 22.95 31.84 -32.26
N ALA A 259 22.46 32.87 -31.57
CA ALA A 259 22.42 34.24 -32.10
C ALA A 259 23.81 34.77 -32.48
N ARG A 260 24.83 34.49 -31.65
CA ARG A 260 26.24 34.84 -31.96
C ARG A 260 26.74 34.12 -33.21
N LEU A 261 26.51 32.80 -33.32
CA LEU A 261 26.89 32.02 -34.51
C LEU A 261 26.21 32.56 -35.77
N MET A 262 24.92 32.88 -35.70
CA MET A 262 24.18 33.46 -36.82
C MET A 262 24.72 34.82 -37.26
N LYS A 263 25.12 35.67 -36.30
CA LYS A 263 25.78 36.95 -36.60
C LYS A 263 27.15 36.73 -37.27
N SER A 264 27.97 35.81 -36.77
CA SER A 264 29.25 35.48 -37.42
C SER A 264 29.05 34.93 -38.86
N ILE A 265 27.99 34.16 -39.10
CA ILE A 265 27.64 33.67 -40.44
C ILE A 265 27.25 34.82 -41.38
N SER A 266 26.53 35.84 -40.90
CA SER A 266 26.15 36.98 -41.73
C SER A 266 27.34 37.82 -42.15
N ASP A 267 28.36 37.94 -41.28
CA ASP A 267 29.54 38.77 -41.51
C ASP A 267 30.57 38.11 -42.45
N LEU A 268 30.52 36.79 -42.62
CA LEU A 268 31.43 36.03 -43.49
C LEU A 268 30.87 35.86 -44.91
N SER A 269 31.72 36.02 -45.92
CA SER A 269 31.42 35.65 -47.31
C SER A 269 31.75 34.17 -47.58
N CYS A 270 30.90 33.50 -48.36
CA CYS A 270 31.13 32.10 -48.72
C CYS A 270 32.12 32.02 -49.90
N LYS A 271 33.25 31.34 -49.73
CA LYS A 271 34.25 31.09 -50.79
C LYS A 271 34.15 29.68 -51.40
N CYS A 272 33.09 28.96 -51.06
CA CYS A 272 32.89 27.61 -51.54
C CYS A 272 32.42 27.66 -53.01
N ASP A 273 33.33 27.48 -53.97
CA ASP A 273 32.98 27.37 -55.40
C ASP A 273 32.25 26.05 -55.68
N ASN A 274 31.18 26.09 -56.47
CA ASN A 274 30.35 24.92 -56.80
C ASN A 274 31.04 23.88 -57.69
N THR A 275 32.31 24.08 -58.02
CA THR A 275 33.00 23.32 -59.05
C THR A 275 33.82 22.16 -58.48
N THR A 276 33.52 20.98 -59.00
CA THR A 276 34.25 19.69 -58.93
C THR A 276 34.24 18.87 -57.63
N TYR A 277 33.86 17.61 -57.81
CA TYR A 277 33.74 16.52 -56.84
C TYR A 277 35.15 16.02 -56.47
N GLY A 278 35.67 16.42 -55.30
CA GLY A 278 36.92 15.89 -54.73
C GLY A 278 37.42 16.80 -53.60
N ASP A 279 37.48 16.28 -52.37
CA ASP A 279 37.96 16.94 -51.15
C ASP A 279 37.57 18.42 -50.98
N ARG A 280 36.29 18.66 -50.67
CA ARG A 280 35.82 19.98 -50.27
C ARG A 280 36.40 20.36 -48.91
N GLN A 281 37.42 21.20 -48.90
CA GLN A 281 37.72 22.01 -47.71
C GLN A 281 36.47 22.85 -47.37
N ILE A 282 35.86 22.57 -46.22
CA ILE A 282 34.67 23.27 -45.75
C ILE A 282 35.09 24.71 -45.43
N CYS A 283 34.58 25.69 -46.18
CA CYS A 283 34.86 27.09 -45.89
C CYS A 283 34.31 27.46 -44.50
N GLU A 284 34.96 28.43 -43.83
CA GLU A 284 34.70 28.79 -42.43
C GLU A 284 33.21 29.06 -42.15
N LYS A 285 32.54 29.80 -43.04
CA LYS A 285 31.10 30.06 -42.97
C LYS A 285 30.27 28.78 -42.90
N CYS A 286 30.56 27.81 -43.77
CA CYS A 286 29.86 26.52 -43.81
C CYS A 286 30.14 25.68 -42.56
N SER A 287 31.35 25.76 -42.00
CA SER A 287 31.69 25.10 -40.73
C SER A 287 30.87 25.66 -39.57
N ILE A 288 30.81 26.99 -39.43
CA ILE A 288 30.02 27.67 -38.39
C ILE A 288 28.53 27.39 -38.57
N GLN A 289 28.04 27.35 -39.82
CA GLN A 289 26.65 27.01 -40.12
C GLN A 289 26.31 25.57 -39.72
N GLN A 290 27.19 24.59 -39.96
CA GLN A 290 26.99 23.23 -39.48
C GLN A 290 26.97 23.16 -37.94
N GLN A 291 27.83 23.91 -37.26
CA GLN A 291 27.81 24.01 -35.80
C GLN A 291 26.48 24.61 -35.30
N ALA A 292 25.99 25.66 -35.96
CA ALA A 292 24.72 26.31 -35.63
C ALA A 292 23.50 25.40 -35.89
N ILE A 293 23.56 24.49 -36.86
CA ILE A 293 22.48 23.52 -37.14
C ILE A 293 22.51 22.35 -36.14
N LYS A 294 23.70 21.88 -35.75
CA LYS A 294 23.84 20.81 -34.74
C LYS A 294 23.36 21.27 -33.36
N HIS A 295 23.67 22.50 -32.97
CA HIS A 295 23.46 23.01 -31.60
C HIS A 295 21.98 22.99 -31.09
N PRO A 296 20.96 23.41 -31.87
CA PRO A 296 19.56 23.34 -31.45
C PRO A 296 19.00 21.91 -31.44
N SER A 297 19.48 21.07 -32.36
CA SER A 297 18.91 19.74 -32.60
C SER A 297 19.20 18.73 -31.49
N GLU A 298 20.35 18.85 -30.82
CA GLU A 298 20.73 17.97 -29.70
C GLU A 298 20.00 18.37 -28.40
N HIS A 299 19.88 19.67 -28.12
CA HIS A 299 19.18 20.14 -26.92
C HIS A 299 17.67 19.89 -26.98
N LEU A 300 17.00 20.14 -28.12
CA LEU A 300 15.57 19.86 -28.28
C LEU A 300 15.24 18.36 -28.22
N ARG A 301 16.11 17.49 -28.75
CA ARG A 301 15.92 16.03 -28.65
C ARG A 301 16.14 15.50 -27.24
N MET A 302 17.11 16.04 -26.49
CA MET A 302 17.34 15.62 -25.10
C MET A 302 16.22 16.06 -24.14
N SER A 303 15.64 17.25 -24.32
CA SER A 303 14.58 17.76 -23.44
C SER A 303 13.31 16.88 -23.47
N VAL A 304 12.90 16.41 -24.65
CA VAL A 304 11.69 15.57 -24.81
C VAL A 304 11.90 14.16 -24.22
N THR A 305 13.12 13.63 -24.31
CA THR A 305 13.44 12.26 -23.88
C THR A 305 13.63 12.16 -22.35
N ILE A 306 14.09 13.23 -21.69
CA ILE A 306 14.29 13.24 -20.23
C ILE A 306 12.96 13.41 -19.48
N GLN A 307 12.02 14.21 -20.02
CA GLN A 307 10.71 14.41 -19.39
C GLN A 307 9.83 13.16 -19.41
N THR A 308 9.96 12.32 -20.45
CA THR A 308 9.19 11.07 -20.57
C THR A 308 9.78 9.91 -19.77
N ARG A 309 11.10 9.85 -19.55
CA ARG A 309 11.74 8.74 -18.79
C ARG A 309 11.89 8.97 -17.29
N LYS A 310 12.05 10.21 -16.81
CA LYS A 310 12.23 10.46 -15.36
C LYS A 310 10.92 10.57 -14.57
N CYS A 311 9.81 10.93 -15.21
CA CYS A 311 8.51 11.00 -14.52
C CYS A 311 7.83 9.65 -14.33
N ILE A 312 8.21 8.61 -15.11
CA ILE A 312 7.56 7.30 -15.07
C ILE A 312 8.35 6.29 -14.21
N GLY A 313 9.67 6.46 -14.05
CA GLY A 313 10.54 5.42 -13.46
C GLY A 313 11.06 5.66 -12.03
N ARG A 314 10.52 6.60 -11.25
CA ARG A 314 11.02 6.89 -9.89
C ARG A 314 9.99 6.95 -8.78
N TYR A 315 8.72 6.70 -9.08
CA TYR A 315 7.64 6.77 -8.08
C TYR A 315 6.60 5.65 -8.21
N PHE A 316 6.97 4.54 -8.85
CA PHE A 316 6.25 3.27 -8.77
C PHE A 316 7.21 2.18 -8.32
#